data_AF-A0A967TBA5-F1
#
_entry.id   AF-A0A967TBA5-F1
#
_cell.length_a   1.000
_cell.length_b   1.000
_cell.length_c   1.000
_cell.angle_alpha   90.00
_cell.angle_beta   90.00
_cell.angle_gamma   90.00
#
_symmetry.space_group_name_H-M   'P 1'
#
loop_
_entity.id
_entity.type
_entity.pdbx_description
1 polymer ?
#
loop_
_entity_poly.entity_id
_entity_poly.type
_entity_poly.pdbx_seq_one_letter_code
_entity_poly.pdbx_strand_id
1 'polypeptide(L)'
;MVFERWIALLPVSKSVGGLFVHRDHKGDPNARMPFVPVPAAKQRAAVRLLVDQAFDEDAFRFDPTTLNKLAPNRWSHWGMGSLYSGPIEFPVAGLVEAVQTNLLVSLLHPIR
;
A
#
# COMPACT_ATOMS: atom_id res chain seq x y z
N MET A 1 -5.11 -10.28 -4.21
CA MET A 1 -5.85 -10.28 -2.93
C MET A 1 -5.22 -9.43 -1.81
N VAL A 2 -3.94 -9.59 -1.44
CA VAL A 2 -3.29 -8.80 -0.34
C VAL A 2 -2.27 -7.80 -0.88
N PHE A 3 -1.42 -8.25 -1.80
CA PHE A 3 -0.39 -7.41 -2.42
C PHE A 3 -0.98 -6.27 -3.27
N GLU A 4 -2.11 -6.52 -3.93
CA GLU A 4 -2.83 -5.53 -4.73
C GLU A 4 -3.47 -4.46 -3.84
N ARG A 5 -3.96 -4.83 -2.64
CA ARG A 5 -4.40 -3.86 -1.63
C ARG A 5 -3.23 -2.98 -1.20
N TRP A 6 -2.05 -3.55 -0.98
CA TRP A 6 -0.85 -2.78 -0.66
C TRP A 6 -0.50 -1.77 -1.75
N ILE A 7 -0.44 -2.20 -3.02
CA ILE A 7 -0.17 -1.30 -4.16
C ILE A 7 -1.21 -0.18 -4.24
N ALA A 8 -2.49 -0.49 -4.05
CA ALA A 8 -3.57 0.48 -4.13
C ALA A 8 -3.58 1.50 -2.98
N LEU A 9 -3.20 1.08 -1.77
CA LEU A 9 -3.26 1.92 -0.56
C LEU A 9 -1.99 2.72 -0.30
N LEU A 10 -0.83 2.29 -0.82
CA LEU A 10 0.43 3.03 -0.67
C LEU A 10 0.38 4.49 -1.20
N PRO A 11 -0.27 4.82 -2.33
CA PRO A 11 -0.41 6.22 -2.76
C PRO A 11 -1.36 7.01 -1.84
N VAL A 12 -2.32 6.35 -1.19
CA VAL A 12 -3.29 6.99 -0.29
C VAL A 12 -2.58 7.48 0.96
N SER A 13 -1.66 6.69 1.53
CA SER A 13 -0.85 7.12 2.68
C SER A 13 -0.04 8.39 2.39
N LYS A 14 0.37 8.62 1.14
CA LYS A 14 1.08 9.83 0.69
C LYS A 14 0.23 11.09 0.72
N SER A 15 -1.10 10.96 0.76
CA SER A 15 -2.01 12.11 0.83
C SER A 15 -1.99 12.79 2.20
N VAL A 16 -1.67 12.05 3.28
CA VAL A 16 -1.55 12.60 4.63
C VAL A 16 -0.22 13.35 4.77
N GLY A 17 -0.26 14.64 5.11
CA GLY A 17 0.94 15.49 5.10
C GLY A 17 1.56 15.71 3.70
N GLY A 18 0.85 15.36 2.63
CA GLY A 18 1.35 15.45 1.26
C GLY A 18 1.20 16.84 0.63
N LEU A 19 1.86 17.02 -0.51
CA LEU A 19 1.82 18.23 -1.35
C LEU A 19 1.41 17.85 -2.79
N PHE A 20 0.57 18.67 -3.41
CA PHE A 20 0.41 18.69 -4.85
C PHE A 20 1.52 19.51 -5.48
N VAL A 21 2.06 19.03 -6.60
CA VAL A 21 3.09 19.72 -7.36
C VAL A 21 2.49 20.21 -8.67
N HIS A 22 2.56 21.53 -8.88
CA HIS A 22 2.23 22.17 -10.15
C HIS A 22 3.52 22.42 -10.93
N ARG A 23 3.51 22.15 -12.23
CA ARG A 23 4.65 22.30 -13.15
C ARG A 23 4.35 23.38 -14.20
N ASP A 24 3.78 24.48 -13.73
CA ASP A 24 3.43 25.62 -14.56
C ASP A 24 4.73 26.39 -14.89
N HIS A 25 4.84 26.90 -16.12
CA HIS A 25 6.03 27.60 -16.60
C HIS A 25 5.93 29.12 -16.38
N LYS A 26 7.09 29.79 -16.42
CA LYS A 26 7.15 31.25 -16.35
C LYS A 26 6.42 31.85 -17.55
N GLY A 27 5.36 32.60 -17.30
CA GLY A 27 4.54 33.26 -18.32
C GLY A 27 3.21 32.57 -18.62
N ASP A 28 2.92 31.42 -17.99
CA ASP A 28 1.63 30.76 -18.12
C ASP A 28 0.50 31.65 -17.55
N PRO A 29 -0.59 31.88 -18.30
CA PRO A 29 -1.78 32.53 -17.76
C PRO A 29 -2.33 31.72 -16.58
N ASN A 30 -2.56 32.37 -15.43
CA ASN A 30 -3.00 31.72 -14.18
C ASN A 30 -2.01 30.71 -13.58
N ALA A 31 -0.70 30.95 -13.70
CA ALA A 31 0.33 30.13 -13.06
C ALA A 31 0.04 29.90 -11.55
N ARG A 32 0.00 28.63 -11.14
CA ARG A 32 -0.26 28.23 -9.75
C ARG A 32 1.02 28.16 -8.96
N MET A 33 0.87 28.20 -7.63
CA MET A 33 1.98 27.93 -6.72
C MET A 33 2.52 26.52 -6.98
N PRO A 34 3.85 26.32 -7.09
CA PRO A 34 4.42 25.00 -7.38
C PRO A 34 4.07 23.93 -6.36
N PHE A 35 3.87 24.30 -5.09
CA PHE A 35 3.51 23.38 -4.02
C PHE A 35 2.23 23.82 -3.32
N VAL A 36 1.26 22.90 -3.24
CA VAL A 36 -0.02 23.15 -2.54
C VAL A 36 -0.27 22.01 -1.55
N PRO A 37 -0.45 22.30 -0.24
CA PRO A 37 -0.79 21.28 0.74
C PRO A 37 -2.06 20.52 0.36
N VAL A 38 -2.06 19.21 0.57
CA VAL A 38 -3.29 18.42 0.41
C VAL A 38 -4.35 18.94 1.38
N PRO A 39 -5.58 19.27 0.92
CA PRO A 39 -6.62 19.81 1.79
C PRO A 39 -6.93 18.87 2.97
N ALA A 40 -7.16 19.44 4.16
CA ALA A 40 -7.41 18.68 5.38
C ALA A 40 -8.56 17.66 5.24
N ALA A 41 -9.61 17.98 4.48
CA ALA A 41 -10.69 17.06 4.17
C ALA A 41 -10.21 15.81 3.42
N LYS A 42 -9.32 15.98 2.43
CA LYS A 42 -8.73 14.87 1.67
C LYS A 42 -7.77 14.03 2.51
N GLN A 43 -7.02 14.67 3.41
CA GLN A 43 -6.17 13.94 4.37
C GLN A 43 -7.01 13.06 5.31
N ARG A 44 -8.10 13.59 5.87
CA ARG A 44 -9.03 12.82 6.72
C ARG A 44 -9.69 11.67 5.95
N ALA A 45 -10.09 11.90 4.71
CA ALA A 45 -10.63 10.85 3.85
C ALA A 45 -9.61 9.75 3.56
N ALA A 46 -8.34 10.12 3.35
CA ALA A 46 -7.25 9.15 3.16
C ALA A 46 -7.02 8.29 4.41
N VAL A 47 -6.97 8.89 5.60
CA VAL A 47 -6.84 8.14 6.86
C VAL A 47 -8.02 7.17 7.04
N ARG A 48 -9.24 7.65 6.84
CA ARG A 48 -10.44 6.80 6.95
C ARG A 48 -10.39 5.62 5.98
N LEU A 49 -10.04 5.87 4.72
CA LEU A 49 -9.91 4.80 3.73
C LEU A 49 -8.86 3.76 4.14
N LEU A 50 -7.72 4.18 4.70
CA LEU A 50 -6.68 3.26 5.17
C LEU A 50 -7.17 2.43 6.36
N VAL A 51 -7.89 3.04 7.30
CA VAL A 51 -8.53 2.32 8.41
C VAL A 51 -9.49 1.27 7.85
N ASP A 52 -10.47 1.69 7.05
CA ASP A 52 -11.54 0.83 6.54
C ASP A 52 -11.00 -0.33 5.66
N GLN A 53 -9.87 -0.14 4.97
CA GLN A 53 -9.38 -1.10 3.96
C GLN A 53 -8.15 -1.91 4.38
N ALA A 54 -7.46 -1.54 5.46
CA ALA A 54 -6.25 -2.23 5.92
C ALA A 54 -6.16 -2.47 7.43
N PHE A 55 -6.89 -1.72 8.27
CA PHE A 55 -6.79 -1.86 9.73
C PHE A 55 -8.08 -2.30 10.41
N ASP A 56 -9.21 -2.25 9.70
CA ASP A 56 -10.46 -2.83 10.15
C ASP A 56 -10.34 -4.35 10.35
N GLU A 57 -11.08 -4.89 11.32
CA GLU A 57 -11.10 -6.32 11.62
C GLU A 57 -11.56 -7.17 10.42
N ASP A 58 -12.43 -6.59 9.59
CA ASP A 58 -12.98 -7.23 8.40
C ASP A 58 -12.24 -6.85 7.10
N ALA A 59 -11.16 -6.06 7.18
CA ALA A 59 -10.37 -5.65 6.01
C ALA A 59 -9.76 -6.84 5.24
N PHE A 60 -9.49 -7.94 5.95
CA PHE A 60 -8.83 -9.13 5.43
C PHE A 60 -9.61 -10.40 5.75
N ARG A 61 -10.71 -10.60 5.01
CA ARG A 61 -11.48 -11.86 5.05
C ARG A 61 -11.07 -12.75 3.88
N PHE A 62 -10.61 -13.96 4.19
CA PHE A 62 -10.21 -14.94 3.20
C PHE A 62 -11.05 -16.20 3.35
N ASP A 63 -11.37 -16.84 2.22
CA ASP A 63 -11.98 -18.16 2.25
C ASP A 63 -10.94 -19.22 2.64
N PRO A 64 -11.14 -19.97 3.74
CA PRO A 64 -10.18 -20.99 4.19
C PRO A 64 -9.94 -22.07 3.14
N THR A 65 -10.96 -22.42 2.35
CA THR A 65 -10.83 -23.48 1.33
C THR A 65 -9.94 -23.05 0.18
N THR A 66 -10.00 -21.76 -0.18
CA THR A 66 -9.15 -21.13 -1.18
C THR A 66 -7.73 -20.98 -0.67
N LEU A 67 -7.53 -20.47 0.55
CA LEU A 67 -6.19 -20.33 1.13
C LEU A 67 -5.44 -21.67 1.20
N ASN A 68 -6.14 -22.75 1.56
CA ASN A 68 -5.54 -24.09 1.63
C ASN A 68 -5.06 -24.60 0.25
N LYS A 69 -5.64 -24.09 -0.84
CA LYS A 69 -5.26 -24.44 -2.21
C LYS A 69 -4.10 -23.59 -2.76
N LEU A 70 -3.62 -22.58 -2.02
CA LEU A 70 -2.51 -21.70 -2.42
C LEU A 70 -1.15 -22.27 -2.01
N ALA A 71 -0.86 -23.51 -2.42
CA ALA A 71 0.46 -24.11 -2.20
C ALA A 71 1.56 -23.27 -2.89
N PRO A 72 2.77 -23.19 -2.31
CA PRO A 72 3.85 -22.40 -2.85
C PRO A 72 4.24 -22.89 -4.25
N ASN A 73 4.47 -21.94 -5.16
CA ASN A 73 5.03 -22.26 -6.47
C ASN A 73 6.50 -22.68 -6.28
N ARG A 74 6.80 -23.95 -6.57
CA ARG A 74 8.15 -24.52 -6.47
C ARG A 74 8.87 -24.57 -7.81
N TRP A 75 8.29 -24.00 -8.86
CA TRP A 75 8.94 -23.94 -10.16
C TRP A 75 10.23 -23.13 -10.06
N SER A 76 11.32 -23.70 -10.56
CA SER A 76 12.63 -23.08 -10.65
C SER A 76 13.26 -23.44 -12.00
N HIS A 77 14.07 -22.55 -12.53
CA HIS A 77 14.86 -22.79 -13.74
C HIS A 77 16.32 -22.40 -13.51
N TRP A 78 17.18 -22.76 -14.47
CA TRP A 78 18.64 -22.63 -14.43
C TRP A 78 19.21 -21.21 -14.21
N GLY A 79 18.36 -20.17 -14.18
CA GLY A 79 18.72 -18.78 -13.84
C GLY A 79 18.10 -18.27 -12.54
N MET A 80 17.30 -19.08 -11.86
CA MET A 80 16.71 -18.79 -10.55
C MET A 80 17.48 -19.57 -9.48
N GLY A 81 18.00 -18.87 -8.46
CA GLY A 81 18.43 -19.55 -7.23
C GLY A 81 17.23 -20.30 -6.61
N SER A 82 17.45 -21.31 -5.77
CA SER A 82 16.35 -22.01 -5.08
C SER A 82 15.38 -21.01 -4.44
N LEU A 83 14.20 -20.83 -5.02
CA LEU A 83 13.36 -19.65 -4.77
C LEU A 83 12.48 -19.74 -3.51
N TYR A 84 12.27 -20.93 -2.97
CA TYR A 84 11.33 -21.10 -1.87
C TYR A 84 11.89 -21.97 -0.75
N SER A 85 12.31 -21.31 0.33
CA SER A 85 12.76 -21.93 1.59
C SER A 85 11.75 -21.73 2.74
N GLY A 86 10.53 -21.29 2.42
CA GLY A 86 9.48 -20.98 3.39
C GLY A 86 8.59 -22.19 3.78
N PRO A 87 7.64 -21.99 4.69
CA PRO A 87 6.68 -23.01 5.10
C PRO A 87 5.80 -23.50 3.93
N ILE A 88 5.24 -24.70 4.01
CA ILE A 88 4.39 -25.21 2.91
C ILE A 88 3.03 -24.52 2.89
N GLU A 89 2.56 -24.12 4.06
CA GLU A 89 1.35 -23.34 4.26
C GLU A 89 1.48 -21.91 3.70
N PHE A 90 0.38 -21.40 3.14
CA PHE A 90 0.34 -20.04 2.63
C PHE A 90 0.41 -19.03 3.80
N PRO A 91 1.44 -18.15 3.87
CA PRO A 91 1.70 -17.33 5.05
C PRO A 91 0.84 -16.04 5.08
N VAL A 92 -0.49 -16.19 5.06
CA VAL A 92 -1.42 -15.06 4.92
C VAL A 92 -1.27 -14.01 6.03
N ALA A 93 -1.05 -14.45 7.27
CA ALA A 93 -0.90 -13.55 8.42
C ALA A 93 0.33 -12.65 8.26
N GLY A 94 1.48 -13.21 7.87
CA GLY A 94 2.70 -12.44 7.63
C GLY A 94 2.57 -11.48 6.45
N LEU A 95 1.81 -11.84 5.41
CA LEU A 95 1.51 -10.92 4.31
C LEU A 95 0.65 -9.74 4.78
N VAL A 96 -0.40 -9.99 5.57
CA VAL A 96 -1.26 -8.93 6.13
C VAL A 96 -0.45 -8.00 7.05
N GLU A 97 0.34 -8.57 7.95
CA GLU A 97 1.24 -7.83 8.83
C GLU A 97 2.21 -6.95 8.03
N ALA A 98 2.81 -7.49 6.96
CA ALA A 98 3.69 -6.72 6.10
C ALA A 98 2.96 -5.52 5.47
N VAL A 99 1.73 -5.70 4.98
CA VAL A 99 0.93 -4.59 4.42
C VAL A 99 0.66 -3.53 5.48
N GLN A 100 0.14 -3.93 6.64
CA GLN A 100 -0.20 -3.02 7.74
C GLN A 100 1.01 -2.24 8.24
N THR A 101 2.13 -2.92 8.46
CA THR A 101 3.39 -2.33 8.91
C THR A 101 3.91 -1.32 7.90
N ASN A 102 3.95 -1.68 6.61
CA ASN A 102 4.42 -0.76 5.57
C ASN A 102 3.53 0.48 5.43
N LEU A 103 2.21 0.32 5.57
CA LEU A 103 1.27 1.46 5.56
C LEU A 103 1.48 2.37 6.78
N LEU A 104 1.66 1.81 7.98
CA LEU A 104 1.96 2.57 9.20
C LEU A 104 3.29 3.31 9.10
N VAL A 105 4.36 2.63 8.68
CA VAL A 105 5.68 3.23 8.45
C VAL A 105 5.54 4.38 7.46
N SER A 106 4.81 4.17 6.37
CA SER A 106 4.57 5.23 5.39
C SER A 106 3.80 6.41 5.97
N LEU A 107 2.75 6.18 6.76
CA LEU A 107 1.91 7.20 7.40
C LEU A 107 2.66 8.03 8.44
N LEU A 108 3.49 7.38 9.25
CA LEU A 108 4.19 7.97 10.39
C LEU A 108 5.61 8.45 10.05
N HIS A 109 6.02 8.33 8.79
CA HIS A 109 7.35 8.72 8.38
C HIS A 109 7.57 10.23 8.62
N PRO A 110 8.57 10.64 9.43
CA PRO A 110 8.72 12.02 9.89
C PRO A 110 9.19 12.99 8.80
N ILE A 111 9.81 12.48 7.74
CA ILE A 111 10.37 13.27 6.64
C ILE A 111 9.70 12.81 5.34
N ARG A 112 8.95 13.68 4.69
CA ARG A 112 8.49 13.44 3.32
C ARG A 112 8.96 14.54 2.40
#